data_AF-A0AAP9U320-F1
#
_entry.id   AF-A0AAP9U320-F1
#
_cell.length_a   1.000
_cell.length_b   1.000
_cell.length_c   1.000
_cell.angle_alpha   90.00
_cell.angle_beta   90.00
_cell.angle_gamma   90.00
#
_symmetry.space_group_name_H-M   'P 1'
#
loop_
_entity.id
_entity.type
_entity.pdbx_description
1 polymer ?
#
loop_
_entity_poly.entity_id
_entity_poly.type
_entity_poly.pdbx_seq_one_letter_code
_entity_poly.pdbx_strand_id
1 'polypeptide(L)'
;MKITIWEGCDLTVAAAIKLFVEHSSPYSIFSRRYPILRLIQEVIDPAVTAYVNSLPPSHKDYISGANLGFSEVLKKVGLNVVVQAQRLLLRNFVLTLDQQTSLDKCFTATIESLIELVSECASKRPKKSSPAKGVTINSQRKLGFCEFCGNQTEYSHFISEISEYAASDIEFTDHEKLVLSHRYCSNHRPRLTDSQWNPKYRQGKRSSEQFNKELIRLRRQCAKPCKTNANSGDMLIDYYFSHWMLSQTFTPADISEIRNIARRMTDSKLSDIKKKILALKHQGLNQSEIADILTKIHRIPMTRQAVSKALVSVREEFYI
;
A
#
# COMPACT_ATOMS: atom_id res chain seq x y z
N MET A 1 -10.71 26.07 -6.83
CA MET A 1 -11.29 24.98 -7.62
C MET A 1 -11.78 25.63 -8.89
N LYS A 2 -11.25 25.21 -10.03
CA LYS A 2 -11.63 25.77 -11.33
C LYS A 2 -12.03 24.58 -12.18
N ILE A 3 -13.33 24.34 -12.26
CA ILE A 3 -13.86 23.25 -13.07
C ILE A 3 -14.05 23.78 -14.48
N THR A 4 -13.46 23.10 -15.44
CA THR A 4 -13.69 23.37 -16.86
C THR A 4 -14.99 22.70 -17.27
N ILE A 5 -15.99 23.50 -17.67
CA ILE A 5 -17.22 23.00 -18.27
C ILE A 5 -16.98 22.95 -19.78
N TRP A 6 -17.16 21.77 -20.37
CA TRP A 6 -16.96 21.56 -21.80
C TRP A 6 -18.06 22.21 -22.62
N GLU A 7 -17.70 22.75 -23.79
CA GLU A 7 -18.63 23.36 -24.71
C GLU A 7 -19.64 22.33 -25.22
N GLY A 8 -20.93 22.63 -25.09
CA GLY A 8 -22.02 21.70 -25.40
C GLY A 8 -22.52 20.83 -24.25
N CYS A 9 -21.99 21.01 -23.02
CA CYS A 9 -22.51 20.37 -21.81
C CYS A 9 -23.99 20.73 -21.58
N ASP A 10 -24.77 19.77 -21.06
CA ASP A 10 -26.17 19.97 -20.70
C ASP A 10 -26.35 21.21 -19.81
N LEU A 11 -27.36 22.02 -20.13
CA LEU A 11 -27.56 23.32 -19.49
C LEU A 11 -27.86 23.19 -18.00
N THR A 12 -28.59 22.15 -17.58
CA THR A 12 -28.95 21.93 -16.17
C THR A 12 -27.74 21.46 -15.37
N VAL A 13 -26.93 20.57 -15.94
CA VAL A 13 -25.69 20.08 -15.33
C VAL A 13 -24.63 21.19 -15.28
N ALA A 14 -24.48 21.98 -16.35
CA ALA A 14 -23.58 23.11 -16.40
C ALA A 14 -23.96 24.19 -15.36
N ALA A 15 -25.26 24.47 -15.19
CA ALA A 15 -25.74 25.39 -14.15
C ALA A 15 -25.44 24.85 -12.74
N ALA A 16 -25.67 23.56 -12.49
CA ALA A 16 -25.36 22.92 -11.22
C ALA A 16 -23.87 22.95 -10.90
N ILE A 17 -22.99 22.70 -11.89
CA ILE A 17 -21.54 22.81 -11.73
C ILE A 17 -21.13 24.26 -11.38
N LYS A 18 -21.72 25.27 -12.01
CA LYS A 18 -21.46 26.68 -11.67
C LYS A 18 -21.85 27.00 -10.23
N LEU A 19 -23.06 26.61 -9.81
CA LEU A 19 -23.52 26.76 -8.42
C LEU A 19 -22.62 26.02 -7.43
N PHE A 20 -22.17 24.82 -7.79
CA PHE A 20 -21.22 24.05 -6.99
C PHE A 20 -19.87 24.77 -6.84
N VAL A 21 -19.33 25.34 -7.92
CA VAL A 21 -18.09 26.14 -7.86
C VAL A 21 -18.26 27.34 -6.93
N GLU A 22 -19.38 28.06 -7.00
CA GLU A 22 -19.69 29.19 -6.13
C GLU A 22 -19.78 28.78 -4.65
N HIS A 23 -20.56 27.73 -4.35
CA HIS A 23 -20.75 27.25 -2.98
C HIS A 23 -19.50 26.58 -2.39
N SER A 24 -18.62 26.04 -3.23
CA SER A 24 -17.38 25.40 -2.80
C SER A 24 -16.19 26.35 -2.60
N SER A 25 -16.37 27.66 -2.90
CA SER A 25 -15.34 28.70 -2.79
C SER A 25 -14.90 28.96 -1.33
N PRO A 26 -13.63 29.35 -1.08
CA PRO A 26 -13.16 29.66 0.27
C PRO A 26 -13.98 30.80 0.89
N TYR A 27 -14.32 30.69 2.18
CA TYR A 27 -15.11 31.68 2.95
C TYR A 27 -16.61 31.72 2.65
N SER A 28 -17.15 30.84 1.78
CA SER A 28 -18.60 30.65 1.69
C SER A 28 -19.15 29.97 2.97
N ILE A 29 -20.36 30.33 3.39
CA ILE A 29 -21.05 29.73 4.56
C ILE A 29 -21.19 28.21 4.36
N PHE A 30 -21.36 27.75 3.12
CA PHE A 30 -21.49 26.35 2.75
C PHE A 30 -20.16 25.57 2.81
N SER A 31 -19.03 26.18 2.39
CA SER A 31 -17.71 25.54 2.43
C SER A 31 -17.20 25.24 3.84
N ARG A 32 -17.68 25.98 4.85
CA ARG A 32 -17.34 25.80 6.26
C ARG A 32 -18.21 24.77 6.97
N ARG A 33 -19.36 24.39 6.40
CA ARG A 33 -20.42 23.63 7.09
C ARG A 33 -20.69 22.25 6.48
N TYR A 34 -20.30 21.98 5.23
CA TYR A 34 -20.63 20.72 4.55
C TYR A 34 -19.42 19.99 3.93
N PRO A 35 -19.29 18.67 4.16
CA PRO A 35 -18.38 17.80 3.39
C PRO A 35 -18.68 17.88 1.89
N ILE A 36 -17.64 17.78 1.04
CA ILE A 36 -17.76 17.93 -0.42
C ILE A 36 -18.81 17.01 -1.05
N LEU A 37 -18.94 15.77 -0.53
CA LEU A 37 -19.94 14.80 -0.98
C LEU A 37 -21.37 15.26 -0.71
N ARG A 38 -21.61 15.96 0.41
CA ARG A 38 -22.94 16.51 0.73
C ARG A 38 -23.30 17.67 -0.20
N LEU A 39 -22.32 18.49 -0.57
CA LEU A 39 -22.53 19.55 -1.57
C LEU A 39 -22.81 18.96 -2.97
N ILE A 40 -22.18 17.84 -3.33
CA ILE A 40 -22.50 17.10 -4.56
C ILE A 40 -23.94 16.55 -4.48
N GLN A 41 -24.31 15.93 -3.36
CA GLN A 41 -25.64 15.38 -3.16
C GLN A 41 -26.75 16.46 -3.24
N GLU A 42 -26.51 17.65 -2.69
CA GLU A 42 -27.52 18.71 -2.65
C GLU A 42 -27.60 19.49 -3.99
N VAL A 43 -26.47 19.70 -4.68
CA VAL A 43 -26.41 20.60 -5.85
C VAL A 43 -26.31 19.85 -7.18
N ILE A 44 -25.56 18.75 -7.24
CA ILE A 44 -25.23 18.05 -8.48
C ILE A 44 -26.17 16.88 -8.74
N ASP A 45 -26.47 16.06 -7.73
CA ASP A 45 -27.30 14.86 -7.90
C ASP A 45 -28.67 15.15 -8.53
N PRO A 46 -29.41 16.22 -8.17
CA PRO A 46 -30.69 16.51 -8.81
C PRO A 46 -30.57 16.76 -10.32
N ALA A 47 -29.54 17.52 -10.73
CA ALA A 47 -29.29 17.86 -12.13
C ALA A 47 -28.82 16.63 -12.93
N VAL A 48 -27.90 15.84 -12.36
CA VAL A 48 -27.41 14.61 -13.00
C VAL A 48 -28.54 13.59 -13.11
N THR A 49 -29.39 13.44 -12.09
CA THR A 49 -30.53 12.51 -12.14
C THR A 49 -31.54 12.92 -13.20
N ALA A 50 -31.87 14.21 -13.29
CA ALA A 50 -32.76 14.73 -14.34
C ALA A 50 -32.18 14.48 -15.74
N TYR A 51 -30.88 14.71 -15.92
CA TYR A 51 -30.16 14.46 -17.16
C TYR A 51 -30.12 12.96 -17.52
N VAL A 52 -29.75 12.09 -16.60
CA VAL A 52 -29.73 10.62 -16.83
C VAL A 52 -31.12 10.10 -17.18
N ASN A 53 -32.18 10.69 -16.60
CA ASN A 53 -33.55 10.32 -16.91
C ASN A 53 -34.01 10.76 -18.30
N SER A 54 -33.46 11.85 -18.85
CA SER A 54 -33.79 12.34 -20.20
C SER A 54 -33.06 11.58 -21.32
N LEU A 55 -32.01 10.81 -20.99
CA LEU A 55 -31.22 10.07 -21.96
C LEU A 55 -31.90 8.78 -22.46
N PRO A 56 -31.65 8.39 -23.74
CA PRO A 56 -32.02 7.07 -24.25
C PRO A 56 -31.34 5.94 -23.44
N PRO A 57 -31.97 4.76 -23.33
CA PRO A 57 -31.38 3.61 -22.62
C PRO A 57 -29.97 3.26 -23.10
N SER A 58 -29.72 3.35 -24.41
CA SER A 58 -28.42 3.09 -25.03
C SER A 58 -27.28 3.94 -24.50
N HIS A 59 -27.56 5.16 -24.02
CA HIS A 59 -26.53 6.07 -23.49
C HIS A 59 -26.28 5.84 -22.00
N LYS A 60 -27.25 5.28 -21.27
CA LYS A 60 -27.15 5.05 -19.81
C LYS A 60 -26.11 3.99 -19.46
N ASP A 61 -25.89 3.01 -20.35
CA ASP A 61 -24.88 1.95 -20.17
C ASP A 61 -23.44 2.49 -20.09
N TYR A 62 -23.22 3.72 -20.55
CA TYR A 62 -21.92 4.39 -20.53
C TYR A 62 -21.77 5.38 -19.37
N ILE A 63 -22.67 5.32 -18.37
CA ILE A 63 -22.62 6.13 -17.16
C ILE A 63 -22.30 5.23 -15.96
N SER A 64 -21.21 5.55 -15.26
CA SER A 64 -20.76 4.83 -14.08
C SER A 64 -21.81 4.91 -12.98
N GLY A 65 -22.42 3.78 -12.66
CA GLY A 65 -23.44 3.70 -11.62
C GLY A 65 -24.77 4.37 -12.01
N ALA A 66 -25.20 4.26 -13.27
CA ALA A 66 -26.47 4.81 -13.78
C ALA A 66 -27.73 4.49 -12.94
N ASN A 67 -27.69 3.45 -12.11
CA ASN A 67 -28.78 3.03 -11.22
C ASN A 67 -28.65 3.54 -9.77
N LEU A 68 -27.63 4.34 -9.48
CA LEU A 68 -27.33 4.90 -8.16
C LEU A 68 -27.18 6.42 -8.26
N GLY A 69 -27.41 7.14 -7.16
CA GLY A 69 -27.17 8.59 -7.12
C GLY A 69 -25.69 8.90 -7.38
N PHE A 70 -25.40 9.99 -8.11
CA PHE A 70 -24.03 10.35 -8.48
C PHE A 70 -23.12 10.49 -7.24
N SER A 71 -23.59 11.14 -6.17
CA SER A 71 -22.88 11.19 -4.89
C SER A 71 -22.73 9.83 -4.20
N GLU A 72 -23.70 8.92 -4.36
CA GLU A 72 -23.69 7.58 -3.77
C GLU A 72 -22.63 6.68 -4.43
N VAL A 73 -22.48 6.78 -5.76
CA VAL A 73 -21.42 6.09 -6.51
C VAL A 73 -20.05 6.58 -6.06
N LEU A 74 -19.88 7.90 -5.93
CA LEU A 74 -18.63 8.50 -5.44
C LEU A 74 -18.32 8.07 -4.01
N LYS A 75 -19.34 7.92 -3.15
CA LYS A 75 -19.21 7.46 -1.76
C LYS A 75 -18.75 6.00 -1.68
N LYS A 76 -19.37 5.10 -2.45
CA LYS A 76 -19.09 3.66 -2.38
C LYS A 76 -17.77 3.25 -3.04
N VAL A 77 -17.40 3.93 -4.14
CA VAL A 77 -16.31 3.50 -5.03
C VAL A 77 -15.09 4.41 -4.94
N GLY A 78 -15.28 5.67 -4.54
CA GLY A 78 -14.22 6.68 -4.42
C GLY A 78 -13.97 7.48 -5.70
N LEU A 79 -13.65 8.77 -5.54
CA LEU A 79 -13.57 9.77 -6.62
C LEU A 79 -12.63 9.36 -7.77
N ASN A 80 -11.41 8.88 -7.46
CA ASN A 80 -10.42 8.53 -8.49
C ASN A 80 -10.83 7.30 -9.31
N VAL A 81 -11.46 6.32 -8.65
CA VAL A 81 -11.91 5.08 -9.29
C VAL A 81 -13.08 5.39 -10.23
N VAL A 82 -14.00 6.26 -9.80
CA VAL A 82 -15.11 6.73 -10.64
C VAL A 82 -14.62 7.52 -11.86
N VAL A 83 -13.61 8.39 -11.71
CA VAL A 83 -13.00 9.07 -12.87
C VAL A 83 -12.41 8.08 -13.87
N GLN A 84 -11.69 7.06 -13.40
CA GLN A 84 -11.09 6.05 -14.27
C GLN A 84 -12.16 5.20 -14.97
N ALA A 85 -13.17 4.73 -14.23
CA ALA A 85 -14.27 3.97 -14.79
C ALA A 85 -15.05 4.79 -15.82
N GLN A 86 -15.37 6.05 -15.52
CA GLN A 86 -16.13 6.91 -16.42
C GLN A 86 -15.36 7.23 -17.70
N ARG A 87 -14.03 7.43 -17.63
CA ARG A 87 -13.19 7.62 -18.82
C ARG A 87 -13.16 6.38 -19.73
N LEU A 88 -13.13 5.18 -19.13
CA LEU A 88 -13.19 3.93 -19.89
C LEU A 88 -14.54 3.76 -20.58
N LEU A 89 -15.65 4.03 -19.87
CA LEU A 89 -16.98 3.98 -20.44
C LEU A 89 -17.18 5.02 -21.56
N LEU A 90 -16.72 6.25 -21.36
CA LEU A 90 -16.78 7.28 -22.39
C LEU A 90 -15.97 6.91 -23.62
N ARG A 91 -14.77 6.33 -23.45
CA ARG A 91 -13.98 5.82 -24.57
C ARG A 91 -14.73 4.71 -25.33
N ASN A 92 -15.39 3.81 -24.61
CA ASN A 92 -16.18 2.75 -25.23
C ASN A 92 -17.38 3.33 -25.98
N PHE A 93 -18.06 4.35 -25.44
CA PHE A 93 -19.14 5.06 -26.11
C PHE A 93 -18.68 5.64 -27.46
N VAL A 94 -17.56 6.38 -27.46
CA VAL A 94 -16.97 6.96 -28.68
C VAL A 94 -16.64 5.91 -29.73
N LEU A 95 -16.21 4.72 -29.30
CA LEU A 95 -15.84 3.64 -30.22
C LEU A 95 -17.02 2.82 -30.75
N THR A 96 -18.19 2.86 -30.10
CA THR A 96 -19.26 1.90 -30.37
C THR A 96 -20.59 2.54 -30.74
N LEU A 97 -20.93 3.69 -30.17
CA LEU A 97 -22.27 4.28 -30.29
C LEU A 97 -22.27 5.73 -30.77
N ASP A 98 -21.16 6.45 -30.61
CA ASP A 98 -21.06 7.86 -31.02
C ASP A 98 -21.25 8.03 -32.54
N GLN A 99 -22.33 8.72 -32.91
CA GLN A 99 -22.66 9.08 -34.29
C GLN A 99 -22.44 10.56 -34.56
N GLN A 100 -21.78 11.30 -33.66
CA GLN A 100 -21.51 12.73 -33.76
C GLN A 100 -22.78 13.59 -33.86
N THR A 101 -23.91 13.07 -33.37
CA THR A 101 -25.17 13.80 -33.28
C THR A 101 -25.07 14.93 -32.24
N SER A 102 -26.04 15.86 -32.26
CA SER A 102 -26.12 16.89 -31.22
C SER A 102 -26.26 16.29 -29.81
N LEU A 103 -26.99 15.17 -29.70
CA LEU A 103 -27.15 14.43 -28.45
C LEU A 103 -25.83 13.79 -28.01
N ASP A 104 -25.09 13.13 -28.90
CA ASP A 104 -23.82 12.46 -28.56
C ASP A 104 -22.72 13.45 -28.18
N LYS A 105 -22.68 14.61 -28.86
CA LYS A 105 -21.80 15.73 -28.52
C LYS A 105 -22.14 16.31 -27.14
N CYS A 106 -23.44 16.50 -26.87
CA CYS A 106 -23.91 16.96 -25.58
C CYS A 106 -23.58 15.95 -24.47
N PHE A 107 -23.78 14.66 -24.74
CA PHE A 107 -23.43 13.57 -23.84
C PHE A 107 -21.95 13.55 -23.49
N THR A 108 -21.09 13.57 -24.52
CA THR A 108 -19.64 13.59 -24.34
C THR A 108 -19.20 14.80 -23.52
N ALA A 109 -19.67 16.00 -23.86
CA ALA A 109 -19.34 17.22 -23.14
C ALA A 109 -19.86 17.21 -21.69
N THR A 110 -21.03 16.63 -21.43
CA THR A 110 -21.62 16.52 -20.09
C THR A 110 -20.81 15.57 -19.22
N ILE A 111 -20.45 14.40 -19.75
CA ILE A 111 -19.63 13.42 -19.05
C ILE A 111 -18.21 13.95 -18.79
N GLU A 112 -17.58 14.60 -19.77
CA GLU A 112 -16.26 15.22 -19.59
C GLU A 112 -16.29 16.33 -18.52
N SER A 113 -17.37 17.12 -18.46
CA SER A 113 -17.56 18.14 -17.42
C SER A 113 -17.74 17.52 -16.02
N LEU A 114 -18.42 16.38 -15.91
CA LEU A 114 -18.56 15.64 -14.66
C LEU A 114 -17.24 14.96 -14.24
N ILE A 115 -16.47 14.44 -15.20
CA ILE A 115 -15.11 13.92 -14.95
C ILE A 115 -14.22 15.02 -14.40
N GLU A 116 -14.26 16.22 -14.99
CA GLU A 116 -13.49 17.38 -14.53
C GLU A 116 -13.92 17.81 -13.11
N LEU A 117 -15.23 17.87 -12.85
CA LEU A 117 -15.78 18.13 -11.51
C LEU A 117 -15.21 17.15 -10.47
N VAL A 118 -15.27 15.86 -10.74
CA VAL A 118 -14.80 14.82 -9.80
C VAL A 118 -13.27 14.87 -9.66
N SER A 119 -12.54 15.13 -10.74
CA SER A 119 -11.07 15.25 -10.73
C SER A 119 -10.61 16.45 -9.90
N GLU A 120 -11.28 17.59 -10.03
CA GLU A 120 -11.05 18.79 -9.22
C GLU A 120 -11.44 18.57 -7.76
N CYS A 121 -12.53 17.84 -7.49
CA CYS A 121 -12.93 17.45 -6.14
C CYS A 121 -11.89 16.53 -5.48
N ALA A 122 -11.35 15.55 -6.20
CA ALA A 122 -10.28 14.68 -5.73
C ALA A 122 -8.97 15.46 -5.48
N SER A 123 -8.71 16.49 -6.29
CA SER A 123 -7.56 17.37 -6.17
C SER A 123 -7.71 18.40 -5.03
N LYS A 124 -8.95 18.69 -4.61
CA LYS A 124 -9.27 19.53 -3.45
C LYS A 124 -8.95 18.79 -2.17
N ARG A 125 -7.68 18.81 -1.77
CA ARG A 125 -7.31 18.53 -0.37
C ARG A 125 -8.05 19.54 0.51
N PRO A 126 -8.74 19.13 1.60
CA PRO A 126 -9.19 20.09 2.57
C PRO A 126 -7.98 20.93 2.97
N LYS A 127 -8.07 22.26 2.80
CA LYS A 127 -7.21 23.17 3.56
C LYS A 127 -7.51 22.79 4.99
N LYS A 128 -6.62 22.02 5.62
CA LYS A 128 -6.73 21.70 7.03
C LYS A 128 -7.14 23.01 7.70
N SER A 129 -8.30 23.06 8.33
CA SER A 129 -8.48 23.90 9.51
C SER A 129 -7.16 23.74 10.23
N SER A 130 -6.38 24.83 10.31
CA SER A 130 -5.02 24.86 10.84
C SER A 130 -4.92 23.77 11.90
N PRO A 131 -4.09 22.72 11.70
CA PRO A 131 -4.15 21.53 12.53
C PRO A 131 -4.14 22.01 13.96
N ALA A 132 -5.10 21.54 14.77
CA ALA A 132 -5.15 21.84 16.20
C ALA A 132 -3.70 21.80 16.72
N LYS A 133 -3.28 22.88 17.41
CA LYS A 133 -1.87 23.15 17.74
C LYS A 133 -1.14 21.85 18.10
N GLY A 134 -0.37 21.28 17.17
CA GLY A 134 0.54 20.16 17.43
C GLY A 134 0.45 18.88 16.60
N VAL A 135 -0.43 18.74 15.60
CA VAL A 135 -0.43 17.53 14.74
C VAL A 135 -0.47 17.88 13.24
N THR A 136 0.68 18.24 12.68
CA THR A 136 0.89 18.35 11.22
C THR A 136 1.23 16.98 10.63
N ILE A 137 0.21 16.16 10.35
CA ILE A 137 0.40 14.90 9.60
C ILE A 137 0.82 15.23 8.17
N ASN A 138 2.06 14.94 7.81
CA ASN A 138 2.56 15.13 6.44
C ASN A 138 2.25 13.89 5.59
N SER A 139 1.05 13.86 5.00
CA SER A 139 0.55 12.76 4.14
C SER A 139 1.37 12.50 2.87
N GLN A 140 2.39 13.32 2.55
CA GLN A 140 3.34 13.05 1.46
C GLN A 140 4.52 12.17 1.90
N ARG A 141 4.65 11.85 3.20
CA ARG A 141 5.69 10.95 3.68
C ARG A 141 5.45 9.52 3.18
N LYS A 142 6.50 8.91 2.64
CA LYS A 142 6.49 7.54 2.11
C LYS A 142 5.98 6.56 3.17
N LEU A 143 4.89 5.86 2.86
CA LEU A 143 4.42 4.73 3.66
C LEU A 143 5.43 3.59 3.52
N GLY A 144 5.71 2.92 4.63
CA GLY A 144 6.78 1.94 4.66
C GLY A 144 6.79 1.04 5.89
N PHE A 145 7.67 0.07 5.82
CA PHE A 145 7.90 -0.92 6.85
C PHE A 145 8.94 -0.45 7.87
N CYS A 146 8.81 -0.95 9.09
CA CYS A 146 9.77 -0.75 10.17
C CYS A 146 11.16 -1.19 9.74
N GLU A 147 12.20 -0.43 10.06
CA GLU A 147 13.59 -0.77 9.71
C GLU A 147 14.06 -2.13 10.20
N PHE A 148 13.46 -2.66 11.27
CA PHE A 148 13.89 -3.92 11.89
C PHE A 148 12.98 -5.11 11.61
N CYS A 149 11.76 -4.94 11.07
CA CYS A 149 10.84 -6.05 10.80
C CYS A 149 9.89 -5.77 9.63
N GLY A 150 8.91 -6.64 9.41
CA GLY A 150 7.88 -6.51 8.38
C GLY A 150 6.65 -5.72 8.79
N ASN A 151 6.54 -5.25 10.02
CA ASN A 151 5.40 -4.43 10.43
C ASN A 151 5.48 -3.04 9.79
N GLN A 152 4.33 -2.41 9.55
CA GLN A 152 4.28 -1.01 9.15
C GLN A 152 4.88 -0.11 10.24
N THR A 153 5.45 1.03 9.84
CA THR A 153 5.87 2.07 10.80
C THR A 153 4.66 2.64 11.56
N GLU A 154 4.86 3.21 12.75
CA GLU A 154 3.77 3.85 13.52
C GLU A 154 3.02 4.86 12.65
N TYR A 155 3.77 5.65 11.86
CA TYR A 155 3.19 6.58 10.91
C TYR A 155 2.36 5.87 9.82
N SER A 156 2.87 4.79 9.23
CA SER A 156 2.18 4.13 8.12
C SER A 156 0.93 3.35 8.57
N HIS A 157 1.01 2.74 9.76
CA HIS A 157 -0.14 2.11 10.40
C HIS A 157 -1.24 3.14 10.66
N PHE A 158 -0.88 4.25 11.27
CA PHE A 158 -1.83 5.32 11.58
C PHE A 158 -2.49 5.93 10.34
N ILE A 159 -1.75 6.11 9.24
CA ILE A 159 -2.34 6.57 7.97
C ILE A 159 -3.30 5.54 7.37
N SER A 160 -2.96 4.25 7.44
CA SER A 160 -3.82 3.17 6.95
C SER A 160 -5.11 3.11 7.77
N GLU A 161 -4.98 3.19 9.09
CA GLU A 161 -6.08 3.27 10.04
C GLU A 161 -6.98 4.47 9.77
N ILE A 162 -6.43 5.69 9.63
CA ILE A 162 -7.22 6.87 9.22
C ILE A 162 -7.97 6.63 7.90
N SER A 163 -7.34 5.95 6.94
CA SER A 163 -7.97 5.67 5.64
C SER A 163 -9.14 4.69 5.77
N GLU A 164 -9.03 3.69 6.66
CA GLU A 164 -10.09 2.74 6.99
C GLU A 164 -11.25 3.42 7.76
N TYR A 165 -10.95 4.30 8.72
CA TYR A 165 -11.96 5.12 9.42
C TYR A 165 -12.67 6.08 8.46
N ALA A 166 -11.93 6.74 7.58
CA ALA A 166 -12.50 7.61 6.55
C ALA A 166 -13.38 6.84 5.54
N ALA A 167 -13.07 5.56 5.30
CA ALA A 167 -13.89 4.70 4.45
C ALA A 167 -15.17 4.19 5.15
N SER A 168 -15.20 4.20 6.50
CA SER A 168 -16.30 3.67 7.30
C SER A 168 -17.24 4.74 7.89
N ASP A 169 -17.01 6.04 7.60
CA ASP A 169 -17.79 7.18 8.12
C ASP A 169 -17.85 7.22 9.68
N ILE A 170 -16.91 6.58 10.36
CA ILE A 170 -16.78 6.63 11.83
C ILE A 170 -15.94 7.85 12.20
N GLU A 171 -16.41 8.67 13.15
CA GLU A 171 -15.65 9.81 13.66
C GLU A 171 -14.30 9.33 14.24
N PHE A 172 -13.20 9.79 13.62
CA PHE A 172 -11.87 9.50 14.11
C PHE A 172 -11.66 10.19 15.45
N THR A 173 -11.47 9.41 16.52
CA THR A 173 -11.30 9.94 17.87
C THR A 173 -10.15 10.93 17.94
N ASP A 174 -10.37 12.07 18.60
CA ASP A 174 -9.37 13.12 18.75
C ASP A 174 -8.20 12.57 19.58
N HIS A 175 -7.07 12.32 18.92
CA HIS A 175 -5.85 11.89 19.60
C HIS A 175 -5.04 13.12 20.00
N GLU A 176 -4.69 13.20 21.29
CA GLU A 176 -3.63 14.08 21.78
C GLU A 176 -2.36 13.92 20.92
N LYS A 177 -1.49 14.93 20.88
CA LYS A 177 -0.31 14.98 20.00
C LYS A 177 0.43 13.64 19.89
N LEU A 178 0.15 12.88 18.83
CA LEU A 178 0.80 11.61 18.59
C LEU A 178 2.18 11.84 17.96
N VAL A 179 3.23 11.49 18.70
CA VAL A 179 4.59 11.43 18.15
C VAL A 179 4.79 10.05 17.51
N LEU A 180 4.44 9.95 16.23
CA LEU A 180 4.54 8.72 15.45
C LEU A 180 5.89 8.61 14.75
N SER A 181 6.56 7.46 14.91
CA SER A 181 7.77 7.15 14.17
C SER A 181 7.47 6.84 12.70
N HIS A 182 8.24 7.46 11.82
CA HIS A 182 8.27 7.15 10.38
C HIS A 182 9.30 6.07 10.02
N ARG A 183 10.04 5.54 11.01
CA ARG A 183 11.11 4.55 10.81
C ARG A 183 10.82 3.22 11.49
N TYR A 184 10.10 3.26 12.61
CA TYR A 184 9.88 2.10 13.46
C TYR A 184 8.40 1.83 13.64
N CYS A 185 8.04 0.56 13.85
CA CYS A 185 6.73 0.18 14.35
C CYS A 185 6.64 0.43 15.87
N SER A 186 5.45 0.32 16.42
CA SER A 186 5.18 0.45 17.86
C SER A 186 6.10 -0.44 18.71
N ASN A 187 6.39 -1.66 18.27
CA ASN A 187 7.28 -2.60 18.96
C ASN A 187 8.77 -2.21 18.91
N HIS A 188 9.18 -1.41 17.93
CA HIS A 188 10.58 -1.03 17.70
C HIS A 188 10.83 0.46 17.92
N ARG A 189 9.87 1.22 18.46
CA ARG A 189 10.09 2.62 18.82
C ARG A 189 11.23 2.75 19.84
N PRO A 190 12.09 3.78 19.76
CA PRO A 190 13.26 3.90 20.64
C PRO A 190 12.94 3.99 22.14
N ARG A 191 11.93 4.79 22.49
CA ARG A 191 11.44 4.97 23.86
C ARG A 191 10.02 4.46 23.97
N LEU A 192 9.71 3.70 25.00
CA LEU A 192 8.36 3.26 25.33
C LEU A 192 7.48 4.44 25.79
N THR A 193 6.19 4.20 26.03
CA THR A 193 5.23 5.21 26.50
C THR A 193 5.60 5.76 27.88
N ASP A 194 6.24 4.94 28.71
CA ASP A 194 6.81 5.30 30.02
C ASP A 194 8.18 6.02 29.94
N SER A 195 8.59 6.44 28.73
CA SER A 195 9.88 7.07 28.43
C SER A 195 11.13 6.18 28.62
N GLN A 196 10.98 4.92 29.02
CA GLN A 196 12.09 3.99 29.15
C GLN A 196 12.63 3.56 27.79
N TRP A 197 13.90 3.14 27.74
CA TRP A 197 14.48 2.63 26.51
C TRP A 197 13.92 1.26 26.15
N ASN A 198 13.43 1.12 24.93
CA ASN A 198 12.90 -0.14 24.44
C ASN A 198 14.03 -1.16 24.17
N PRO A 199 14.06 -2.33 24.85
CA PRO A 199 15.06 -3.36 24.61
C PRO A 199 15.01 -3.91 23.17
N LYS A 200 13.81 -4.05 22.58
CA LYS A 200 13.64 -4.53 21.19
C LYS A 200 14.24 -3.56 20.19
N TYR A 201 14.14 -2.26 20.42
CA TYR A 201 14.84 -1.27 19.60
C TYR A 201 16.35 -1.45 19.66
N ARG A 202 16.93 -1.61 20.85
CA ARG A 202 18.38 -1.83 21.03
C ARG A 202 18.83 -3.13 20.36
N GLN A 203 18.07 -4.21 20.52
CA GLN A 203 18.33 -5.50 19.86
C GLN A 203 18.27 -5.38 18.33
N GLY A 204 17.22 -4.74 17.80
CA GLY A 204 17.06 -4.48 16.37
C GLY A 204 18.23 -3.67 15.81
N LYS A 205 18.64 -2.61 16.52
CA LYS A 205 19.79 -1.78 16.13
C LYS A 205 21.10 -2.57 16.09
N ARG A 206 21.40 -3.37 17.13
CA ARG A 206 22.60 -4.22 17.19
C ARG A 206 22.65 -5.28 16.09
N SER A 207 21.48 -5.76 15.64
CA SER A 207 21.37 -6.82 14.63
C SER A 207 20.96 -6.30 13.25
N SER A 208 20.99 -4.98 13.04
CA SER A 208 20.45 -4.33 11.85
C SER A 208 21.20 -4.72 10.57
N GLU A 209 22.53 -4.81 10.64
CA GLU A 209 23.37 -5.23 9.53
C GLU A 209 23.06 -6.68 9.10
N GLN A 210 23.02 -7.60 10.06
CA GLN A 210 22.67 -9.00 9.79
C GLN A 210 21.24 -9.12 9.23
N PHE A 211 20.28 -8.41 9.81
CA PHE A 211 18.91 -8.36 9.29
C PHE A 211 18.86 -7.90 7.83
N ASN A 212 19.54 -6.79 7.51
CA ASN A 212 19.56 -6.25 6.15
C ASN A 212 20.25 -7.21 5.17
N LYS A 213 21.33 -7.88 5.60
CA LYS A 213 22.01 -8.90 4.80
C LYS A 213 21.08 -10.05 4.43
N GLU A 214 20.36 -10.61 5.41
CA GLU A 214 19.39 -11.69 5.18
C GLU A 214 18.20 -11.22 4.33
N LEU A 215 17.69 -10.00 4.58
CA LEU A 215 16.61 -9.41 3.80
C LEU A 215 16.98 -9.25 2.32
N ILE A 216 18.19 -8.79 2.02
CA ILE A 216 18.67 -8.63 0.64
C ILE A 216 18.75 -10.00 -0.04
N ARG A 217 19.33 -11.01 0.62
CA ARG A 217 19.43 -12.38 0.10
C ARG A 217 18.05 -12.96 -0.21
N LEU A 218 17.10 -12.85 0.72
CA LEU A 218 15.73 -13.31 0.54
C LEU A 218 15.02 -12.59 -0.61
N ARG A 219 15.13 -11.26 -0.69
CA ARG A 219 14.51 -10.48 -1.77
C ARG A 219 15.03 -10.88 -3.14
N ARG A 220 16.35 -11.04 -3.27
CA ARG A 220 16.95 -11.46 -4.54
C ARG A 220 16.54 -12.89 -4.91
N GLN A 221 16.55 -13.81 -3.96
CA GLN A 221 16.12 -15.19 -4.20
C GLN A 221 14.62 -15.27 -4.55
N CYS A 222 13.77 -14.54 -3.84
CA CYS A 222 12.33 -14.48 -4.08
C CYS A 222 12.01 -13.92 -5.48
N ALA A 223 12.79 -12.97 -5.99
CA ALA A 223 12.62 -12.46 -7.35
C ALA A 223 12.90 -13.50 -8.44
N LYS A 224 13.69 -14.54 -8.16
CA LYS A 224 13.99 -15.65 -9.08
C LYS A 224 14.04 -16.99 -8.34
N PRO A 225 12.89 -17.54 -7.90
CA PRO A 225 12.85 -18.69 -6.99
C PRO A 225 13.57 -19.94 -7.53
N CYS A 226 13.42 -20.22 -8.83
CA CYS A 226 13.97 -21.42 -9.47
C CYS A 226 15.46 -21.34 -9.84
N LYS A 227 16.17 -20.26 -9.49
CA LYS A 227 17.61 -20.09 -9.78
C LYS A 227 18.33 -19.61 -8.53
N THR A 228 19.56 -20.05 -8.31
CA THR A 228 20.40 -19.51 -7.24
C THR A 228 20.67 -18.02 -7.47
N ASN A 229 20.02 -17.17 -6.69
CA ASN A 229 20.03 -15.71 -6.90
C ASN A 229 20.16 -14.90 -5.60
N ALA A 230 20.38 -15.54 -4.45
CA ALA A 230 20.69 -14.82 -3.20
C ALA A 230 21.96 -13.95 -3.33
N ASN A 231 22.90 -14.35 -4.20
CA ASN A 231 24.12 -13.64 -4.53
C ASN A 231 24.92 -13.26 -3.27
N SER A 232 25.18 -14.28 -2.45
CA SER A 232 25.90 -14.16 -1.18
C SER A 232 27.42 -14.22 -1.33
N GLY A 233 27.91 -14.62 -2.51
CA GLY A 233 29.32 -14.91 -2.77
C GLY A 233 29.76 -16.31 -2.33
N ASP A 234 28.85 -17.13 -1.79
CA ASP A 234 29.12 -18.49 -1.34
C ASP A 234 28.07 -19.46 -1.89
N MET A 235 28.53 -20.47 -2.64
CA MET A 235 27.65 -21.39 -3.35
C MET A 235 26.75 -22.20 -2.42
N LEU A 236 27.21 -22.57 -1.22
CA LEU A 236 26.39 -23.34 -0.28
C LEU A 236 25.29 -22.47 0.36
N ILE A 237 25.58 -21.19 0.58
CA ILE A 237 24.58 -20.24 1.09
C ILE A 237 23.53 -19.97 0.02
N ASP A 238 23.95 -19.74 -1.23
CA ASP A 238 23.03 -19.52 -2.34
C ASP A 238 22.17 -20.77 -2.62
N TYR A 239 22.77 -21.96 -2.52
CA TYR A 239 22.06 -23.23 -2.56
C TYR A 239 21.00 -23.32 -1.46
N TYR A 240 21.36 -23.02 -0.19
CA TYR A 240 20.42 -23.00 0.92
C TYR A 240 19.21 -22.11 0.65
N PHE A 241 19.44 -20.85 0.25
CA PHE A 241 18.34 -19.93 -0.01
C PHE A 241 17.45 -20.40 -1.15
N SER A 242 18.03 -20.95 -2.22
CA SER A 242 17.23 -21.46 -3.35
C SER A 242 16.30 -22.60 -2.93
N HIS A 243 16.79 -23.60 -2.19
CA HIS A 243 16.00 -24.74 -1.77
C HIS A 243 14.99 -24.37 -0.68
N TRP A 244 15.38 -23.50 0.25
CA TRP A 244 14.45 -22.98 1.25
C TRP A 244 13.33 -22.17 0.61
N MET A 245 13.62 -21.37 -0.43
CA MET A 245 12.60 -20.58 -1.13
C MET A 245 11.62 -21.45 -1.92
N LEU A 246 12.06 -22.60 -2.45
CA LEU A 246 11.17 -23.52 -3.18
C LEU A 246 10.08 -24.14 -2.31
N SER A 247 10.28 -24.21 -0.98
CA SER A 247 9.26 -24.69 -0.04
C SER A 247 8.31 -23.59 0.46
N GLN A 248 8.44 -22.36 -0.03
CA GLN A 248 7.62 -21.22 0.39
C GLN A 248 6.54 -20.86 -0.62
N THR A 249 5.46 -20.24 -0.14
CA THR A 249 4.31 -19.83 -0.96
C THR A 249 4.24 -18.33 -1.24
N PHE A 250 5.09 -17.51 -0.60
CA PHE A 250 5.05 -16.05 -0.75
C PHE A 250 5.80 -15.56 -1.99
N THR A 251 5.32 -14.46 -2.54
CA THR A 251 5.76 -13.82 -3.78
C THR A 251 6.62 -12.58 -3.50
N PRO A 252 7.28 -12.00 -4.52
CA PRO A 252 8.04 -10.75 -4.34
C PRO A 252 7.20 -9.55 -3.85
N ALA A 253 5.87 -9.60 -3.97
CA ALA A 253 4.96 -8.57 -3.49
C ALA A 253 4.75 -8.62 -1.96
N ASP A 254 5.00 -9.77 -1.34
CA ASP A 254 4.78 -10.04 0.09
C ASP A 254 5.94 -9.50 0.93
N ILE A 255 6.16 -8.18 0.84
CA ILE A 255 7.31 -7.50 1.42
C ILE A 255 7.32 -7.62 2.96
N SER A 256 6.14 -7.63 3.59
CA SER A 256 6.04 -7.76 5.05
C SER A 256 6.57 -9.12 5.52
N GLU A 257 6.14 -10.17 4.85
CA GLU A 257 6.43 -11.57 5.10
C GLU A 257 7.93 -11.82 4.95
N ILE A 258 8.50 -11.39 3.81
CA ILE A 258 9.95 -11.49 3.54
C ILE A 258 10.76 -10.81 4.64
N ARG A 259 10.35 -9.62 5.09
CA ARG A 259 11.02 -8.89 6.18
C ARG A 259 10.86 -9.61 7.52
N ASN A 260 9.69 -10.18 7.81
CA ASN A 260 9.46 -10.93 9.04
C ASN A 260 10.30 -12.21 9.09
N ILE A 261 10.47 -12.89 7.96
CA ILE A 261 11.38 -14.04 7.84
C ILE A 261 12.83 -13.61 8.10
N ALA A 262 13.30 -12.53 7.46
CA ALA A 262 14.65 -12.01 7.70
C ALA A 262 14.89 -11.70 9.19
N ARG A 263 13.88 -11.13 9.87
CA ARG A 263 13.92 -10.86 11.31
C ARG A 263 14.02 -12.17 12.11
N ARG A 264 13.19 -13.17 11.82
CA ARG A 264 13.22 -14.48 12.49
C ARG A 264 14.55 -15.23 12.27
N MET A 265 15.12 -15.19 11.07
CA MET A 265 16.46 -15.74 10.78
C MET A 265 17.54 -15.06 11.64
N THR A 266 17.43 -13.75 11.81
CA THR A 266 18.39 -12.99 12.61
C THR A 266 18.22 -13.25 14.11
N ASP A 267 16.99 -13.28 14.62
CA ASP A 267 16.71 -13.49 16.04
C ASP A 267 17.00 -14.92 16.50
N SER A 268 16.82 -15.90 15.62
CA SER A 268 17.21 -17.30 15.85
C SER A 268 18.72 -17.56 15.71
N LYS A 269 19.50 -16.52 15.38
CA LYS A 269 20.95 -16.62 15.13
C LYS A 269 21.26 -17.70 14.07
N LEU A 270 20.53 -17.69 12.96
CA LEU A 270 20.78 -18.55 11.80
C LEU A 270 22.01 -18.05 11.03
N SER A 271 23.20 -18.41 11.50
CA SER A 271 24.46 -17.99 10.90
C SER A 271 24.71 -18.63 9.53
N ASP A 272 25.62 -18.04 8.76
CA ASP A 272 26.04 -18.58 7.45
C ASP A 272 26.63 -20.00 7.60
N ILE A 273 27.30 -20.30 8.71
CA ILE A 273 27.79 -21.66 9.02
C ILE A 273 26.61 -22.63 9.15
N LYS A 274 25.54 -22.26 9.88
CA LYS A 274 24.35 -23.11 10.01
C LYS A 274 23.71 -23.35 8.64
N LYS A 275 23.61 -22.33 7.78
CA LYS A 275 23.09 -22.48 6.42
C LYS A 275 23.93 -23.43 5.57
N LYS A 276 25.27 -23.35 5.66
CA LYS A 276 26.19 -24.30 5.00
C LYS A 276 25.99 -25.73 5.49
N ILE A 277 25.85 -25.93 6.79
CA ILE A 277 25.58 -27.24 7.38
C ILE A 277 24.25 -27.82 6.85
N LEU A 278 23.20 -26.99 6.75
CA LEU A 278 21.91 -27.41 6.20
C LEU A 278 22.02 -27.77 4.72
N ALA A 279 22.71 -26.97 3.92
CA ALA A 279 22.96 -27.24 2.51
C ALA A 279 23.68 -28.59 2.30
N LEU A 280 24.76 -28.83 3.05
CA LEU A 280 25.53 -30.08 2.96
C LEU A 280 24.72 -31.30 3.45
N LYS A 281 23.94 -31.13 4.53
CA LYS A 281 23.04 -32.19 5.02
C LYS A 281 21.96 -32.54 3.98
N HIS A 282 21.38 -31.54 3.32
CA HIS A 282 20.40 -31.74 2.26
C HIS A 282 20.99 -32.47 1.05
N GLN A 283 22.29 -32.31 0.78
CA GLN A 283 23.01 -33.08 -0.24
C GLN A 283 23.28 -34.55 0.15
N GLY A 284 22.81 -34.99 1.32
CA GLY A 284 22.93 -36.38 1.79
C GLY A 284 24.16 -36.69 2.64
N LEU A 285 24.97 -35.68 2.97
CA LEU A 285 26.20 -35.88 3.74
C LEU A 285 25.89 -36.11 5.23
N ASN A 286 26.65 -37.01 5.85
CA ASN A 286 26.56 -37.26 7.28
C ASN A 286 27.33 -36.19 8.10
N GLN A 287 27.10 -36.14 9.41
CA GLN A 287 27.68 -35.10 10.26
C GLN A 287 29.21 -35.07 10.30
N SER A 288 29.88 -36.22 10.12
CA SER A 288 31.33 -36.31 10.08
C SER A 288 31.88 -35.77 8.77
N GLU A 289 31.26 -36.13 7.65
CA GLU A 289 31.60 -35.61 6.32
C GLU A 289 31.41 -34.10 6.23
N ILE A 290 30.31 -33.58 6.79
CA ILE A 290 30.05 -32.14 6.86
C ILE A 290 31.16 -31.43 7.63
N ALA A 291 31.58 -31.97 8.79
CA ALA A 291 32.65 -31.39 9.59
C ALA A 291 33.99 -31.38 8.82
N ASP A 292 34.29 -32.47 8.12
CA ASP A 292 35.47 -32.61 7.28
C ASP A 292 35.49 -31.63 6.11
N ILE A 293 34.38 -31.49 5.38
CA ILE A 293 34.25 -30.55 4.25
C ILE A 293 34.41 -29.11 4.73
N LEU A 294 33.73 -28.74 5.81
CA LEU A 294 33.83 -27.38 6.35
C LEU A 294 35.26 -27.05 6.82
N THR A 295 35.95 -28.03 7.41
CA THR A 295 37.33 -27.84 7.90
C THR A 295 38.36 -27.84 6.76
N LYS A 296 38.31 -28.83 5.86
CA LYS A 296 39.32 -29.05 4.82
C LYS A 296 39.15 -28.09 3.64
N ILE A 297 37.91 -27.92 3.16
CA ILE A 297 37.61 -27.15 1.95
C ILE A 297 37.31 -25.70 2.29
N HIS A 298 36.39 -25.46 3.23
CA HIS A 298 35.98 -24.09 3.58
C HIS A 298 36.86 -23.42 4.65
N ARG A 299 37.87 -24.12 5.18
CA ARG A 299 38.81 -23.63 6.20
C ARG A 299 38.12 -23.11 7.48
N ILE A 300 36.99 -23.71 7.85
CA ILE A 300 36.24 -23.41 9.07
C ILE A 300 36.45 -24.58 10.03
N PRO A 301 37.25 -24.43 11.11
CA PRO A 301 37.46 -25.50 12.08
C PRO A 301 36.12 -25.98 12.66
N MET A 302 35.77 -27.25 12.40
CA MET A 302 34.48 -27.81 12.76
C MET A 302 34.64 -29.26 13.19
N THR A 303 34.03 -29.62 14.32
CA THR A 303 33.95 -31.02 14.77
C THR A 303 32.56 -31.59 14.48
N ARG A 304 32.44 -32.91 14.35
CA ARG A 304 31.13 -33.60 14.26
C ARG A 304 30.17 -33.17 15.37
N GLN A 305 30.68 -33.04 16.60
CA GLN A 305 29.87 -32.59 17.74
C GLN A 305 29.36 -31.15 17.56
N ALA A 306 30.19 -30.25 17.02
CA ALA A 306 29.78 -28.88 16.72
C ALA A 306 28.70 -28.85 15.62
N VAL A 307 28.80 -29.70 14.59
CA VAL A 307 27.75 -29.86 13.57
C VAL A 307 26.44 -30.33 14.19
N SER A 308 26.48 -31.34 15.06
CA SER A 308 25.28 -31.85 15.75
C SER A 308 24.61 -30.76 16.60
N LYS A 309 25.39 -30.01 17.40
CA LYS A 309 24.85 -28.90 18.20
C LYS A 309 24.27 -27.79 17.34
N ALA A 310 24.93 -27.47 16.22
CA ALA A 310 24.45 -26.46 15.28
C ALA A 310 23.08 -26.86 14.71
N LEU A 311 22.91 -28.10 14.26
CA LEU A 311 21.66 -28.62 13.71
C LEU A 311 20.50 -28.58 14.72
N VAL A 312 20.75 -28.98 15.97
CA VAL A 312 19.74 -28.94 17.06
C VAL A 312 19.33 -27.49 17.39
N SER A 313 20.25 -26.54 17.23
CA SER A 313 19.96 -25.12 17.50
C SER A 313 19.21 -24.39 16.38
N VAL A 314 19.00 -25.03 15.23
CA VAL A 314 18.24 -24.45 14.11
C VAL A 314 16.76 -24.71 14.36
N ARG A 315 15.93 -23.69 14.14
CA ARG A 315 14.47 -23.83 14.20
C ARG A 315 13.96 -24.62 12.99
N GLU A 316 12.94 -25.44 13.20
CA GLU A 316 12.37 -26.31 12.16
C GLU A 316 11.89 -25.53 10.93
N GLU A 317 11.36 -24.31 11.11
CA GLU A 317 10.95 -23.42 10.03
C GLU A 317 12.05 -23.09 9.01
N PHE A 318 13.32 -23.31 9.35
CA PHE A 318 14.48 -23.00 8.50
C PHE A 318 15.17 -24.23 7.91
N TYR A 319 14.62 -25.43 8.12
CA TYR A 319 15.11 -26.62 7.43
C TYR A 319 14.76 -26.59 5.94
N ILE A 320 15.62 -27.24 5.17
CA ILE A 320 15.46 -27.54 3.74
C ILE A 320 15.51 -29.05 3.56
#